data_AF-A0A7S2B274-F1
#
_entry.id   AF-A0A7S2B274-F1
#
_cell.length_a   1.000
_cell.length_b   1.000
_cell.length_c   1.000
_cell.angle_alpha   90.00
_cell.angle_beta   90.00
_cell.angle_gamma   90.00
#
_symmetry.space_group_name_H-M   'P 1'
#
loop_
_entity.id
_entity.type
_entity.pdbx_description
1 polymer ?
#
loop_
_entity_poly.entity_id
_entity_poly.type
_entity_poly.pdbx_seq_one_letter_code
_entity_poly.pdbx_strand_id
1 'polypeptide(L)'
;NLEMSNKIKALQLRYRQQRRIGVELTTAIQALKGNIQVNCRIRPLHKSEMHEKDSPQGDGTDMAAVQRTSDFHVTVRRRFSLHKTGFRRMTYGFDQVWDEKTSQEEVFE
;
A
#
# COMPACT_ATOMS: atom_id res chain seq x y z
N ASN A 1 0.85 9.02 -36.01
CA ASN A 1 1.96 8.22 -35.45
C ASN A 1 1.45 6.82 -35.08
N LEU A 2 1.14 5.99 -36.10
CA LEU A 2 0.41 4.72 -35.96
C LEU A 2 1.26 3.61 -35.31
N GLU A 3 2.56 3.64 -35.58
CA GLU A 3 3.54 2.68 -35.07
C GLU A 3 3.68 2.77 -33.54
N MET A 4 3.69 4.00 -33.00
CA MET A 4 3.70 4.23 -31.56
C MET A 4 2.42 3.72 -30.88
N SER A 5 1.26 3.89 -31.52
CA SER A 5 -0.02 3.36 -31.00
C SER A 5 -0.02 1.83 -30.94
N ASN A 6 0.48 1.16 -31.97
CA ASN A 6 0.59 -0.30 -31.99
C ASN A 6 1.57 -0.81 -30.93
N LYS A 7 2.68 -0.11 -30.72
CA LYS A 7 3.66 -0.45 -29.68
C LYS A 7 3.06 -0.31 -28.28
N ILE A 8 2.28 0.74 -28.02
CA ILE A 8 1.57 0.93 -26.74
C ILE A 8 0.57 -0.21 -26.51
N LYS A 9 -0.23 -0.58 -27.51
CA LYS A 9 -1.20 -1.70 -27.39
C LYS A 9 -0.50 -3.02 -27.07
N ALA A 10 0.61 -3.33 -27.73
CA ALA A 10 1.38 -4.54 -27.48
C ALA A 10 1.95 -4.56 -26.05
N LEU A 11 2.48 -3.42 -25.57
CA LEU A 11 2.97 -3.29 -24.20
C LEU A 11 1.86 -3.46 -23.16
N GLN A 12 0.69 -2.88 -23.41
CA GLN A 12 -0.49 -3.04 -22.54
C GLN A 12 -0.94 -4.51 -22.47
N LEU A 13 -0.97 -5.22 -23.60
CA LEU A 13 -1.31 -6.63 -23.63
C LEU A 13 -0.30 -7.47 -22.83
N ARG A 14 0.99 -7.23 -23.04
CA ARG A 14 2.06 -7.94 -22.31
C ARG A 14 2.00 -7.65 -20.81
N TYR A 15 1.74 -6.41 -20.42
CA TYR A 15 1.56 -6.03 -19.02
C TYR A 15 0.42 -6.79 -18.36
N ARG A 16 -0.74 -6.89 -19.03
CA ARG A 16 -1.89 -7.67 -18.53
C ARG A 16 -1.57 -9.16 -18.39
N GLN A 17 -0.86 -9.74 -19.36
CA GLN A 17 -0.41 -11.14 -19.27
C GLN A 17 0.53 -11.36 -18.09
N GLN A 18 1.49 -10.46 -17.87
CA GLN A 18 2.40 -10.53 -16.73
C GLN A 18 1.66 -10.39 -15.40
N ARG A 19 0.66 -9.50 -15.29
CA ARG A 19 -0.19 -9.39 -14.09
C ARG A 19 -0.90 -10.70 -13.79
N ARG A 20 -1.50 -11.34 -14.81
CA ARG A 20 -2.18 -12.63 -14.65
C ARG A 20 -1.26 -13.72 -14.13
N ILE A 21 -0.07 -13.85 -14.72
CA ILE A 21 0.95 -14.80 -14.25
C ILE A 21 1.35 -14.50 -12.79
N GLY A 22 1.47 -13.22 -12.45
CA GLY A 22 1.76 -12.79 -11.08
C GLY A 22 0.70 -13.25 -10.06
N VAL A 23 -0.58 -13.15 -10.41
CA VAL A 23 -1.69 -13.64 -9.57
C VAL A 23 -1.61 -15.16 -9.40
N GLU A 24 -1.46 -15.91 -10.49
CA GLU A 24 -1.36 -17.38 -10.47
C GLU A 24 -0.20 -17.86 -9.57
N LEU A 25 0.96 -17.21 -9.67
CA LEU A 25 2.13 -17.53 -8.83
C LEU A 25 1.89 -17.17 -7.35
N THR A 26 1.23 -16.04 -7.08
CA THR A 26 0.96 -15.60 -5.70
C THR A 26 0.02 -16.58 -5.01
N THR A 27 -1.04 -17.02 -5.69
CA THR A 27 -1.98 -18.04 -5.19
C THR A 27 -1.27 -19.36 -4.90
N ALA A 28 -0.38 -19.81 -5.80
CA ALA A 28 0.39 -21.03 -5.58
C ALA A 28 1.32 -20.93 -4.36
N ILE A 29 2.01 -19.78 -4.20
CA ILE A 29 2.86 -19.53 -3.04
C ILE A 29 2.05 -19.50 -1.75
N GLN A 30 0.87 -18.88 -1.75
CA GLN A 30 0.00 -18.82 -0.57
C GLN A 30 -0.51 -20.20 -0.16
N ALA A 31 -0.89 -21.05 -1.12
CA ALA A 31 -1.26 -22.43 -0.85
C ALA A 31 -0.13 -23.22 -0.15
N LEU A 32 1.13 -22.87 -0.42
CA LEU A 32 2.30 -23.49 0.23
C LEU A 32 2.62 -22.88 1.60
N LYS A 33 2.38 -21.59 1.80
CA LYS A 33 2.66 -20.88 3.07
C LYS A 33 1.68 -21.24 4.19
N GLY A 34 0.46 -21.66 3.84
CA GLY A 34 -0.60 -22.02 4.78
C GLY A 34 -1.88 -21.24 4.53
N ASN A 35 -3.00 -21.75 5.08
CA ASN A 35 -4.33 -21.28 4.70
C ASN A 35 -4.74 -19.93 5.30
N ILE A 36 -4.01 -19.42 6.30
CA ILE A 36 -4.31 -18.13 6.93
C ILE A 36 -3.45 -17.07 6.25
N GLN A 37 -4.12 -16.06 5.68
CA GLN A 37 -3.49 -14.92 5.04
C GLN A 37 -3.73 -13.67 5.85
N VAL A 38 -2.70 -12.83 5.97
CA VAL A 38 -2.78 -11.53 6.63
C VAL A 38 -2.31 -10.47 5.64
N ASN A 39 -3.27 -9.77 5.05
CA ASN A 39 -3.04 -8.68 4.12
C ASN A 39 -3.25 -7.32 4.80
N CYS A 40 -2.59 -6.28 4.28
CA CYS A 40 -2.74 -4.91 4.75
C CYS A 40 -3.19 -3.98 3.62
N ARG A 41 -4.18 -3.12 3.90
CA ARG A 41 -4.57 -2.04 3.00
C ARG A 41 -4.45 -0.70 3.70
N ILE A 42 -3.67 0.21 3.12
CA ILE A 42 -3.60 1.60 3.54
C ILE A 42 -4.75 2.33 2.87
N ARG A 43 -5.67 2.89 3.67
CA ARG A 43 -6.78 3.69 3.12
C ARG A 43 -6.30 5.08 2.71
N PRO A 44 -6.91 5.70 1.68
CA PRO A 44 -6.73 7.12 1.45
C PRO A 44 -7.26 7.94 2.63
N LEU A 45 -6.61 9.08 2.87
CA LEU A 45 -7.07 10.07 3.83
C LEU A 45 -8.29 10.80 3.28
N HIS A 46 -9.29 11.01 4.13
CA HIS A 46 -10.44 11.84 3.81
C HIS A 46 -10.05 13.31 3.86
N LYS A 47 -10.73 14.17 3.10
CA LYS A 47 -10.40 15.61 3.00
C LYS A 47 -10.39 16.31 4.37
N SER A 48 -11.29 15.92 5.27
CA SER A 48 -11.33 16.44 6.65
C SER A 48 -10.05 16.13 7.44
N GLU A 49 -9.48 14.94 7.24
CA GLU A 49 -8.25 14.49 7.91
C GLU A 49 -6.98 15.12 7.30
N MET A 50 -7.08 15.59 6.05
CA MET A 50 -5.99 16.33 5.41
C MET A 50 -5.85 17.74 5.99
N HIS A 51 -6.96 18.39 6.38
CA HIS A 51 -6.97 19.73 6.97
C HIS A 51 -6.59 19.75 8.47
N GLU A 52 -6.78 18.64 9.18
CA GLU A 52 -6.30 18.49 10.56
C GLU A 52 -4.76 18.44 10.67
N LYS A 53 -4.04 18.22 9.57
CA LYS A 53 -2.57 18.29 9.55
C LYS A 53 -2.04 19.71 9.84
N ASP A 54 -2.85 20.73 9.61
CA ASP A 54 -2.48 22.15 9.79
C ASP A 54 -3.14 22.79 11.04
N SER A 55 -3.93 22.02 11.81
CA SER A 55 -4.62 22.52 12.99
C SER A 55 -3.73 22.41 14.24
N PRO A 56 -3.41 23.52 14.94
CA PRO A 56 -2.59 23.48 16.16
C PRO A 56 -3.30 22.85 17.37
N GLN A 57 -4.58 22.50 17.23
CA GLN A 57 -5.49 22.04 18.29
C GLN A 57 -5.99 20.61 18.09
N GLY A 58 -5.37 19.83 17.19
CA GLY A 58 -5.47 18.38 17.26
C GLY A 58 -4.70 17.94 18.50
N ASP A 59 -5.41 17.54 19.55
CA ASP A 59 -4.82 16.96 20.75
C ASP A 59 -3.76 15.96 20.29
N GLY A 60 -2.48 16.20 20.64
CA GLY A 60 -1.27 15.71 19.97
C GLY A 60 -1.02 14.19 20.07
N THR A 61 -2.09 13.42 20.17
CA THR A 61 -2.15 11.98 20.20
C THR A 61 -2.36 11.42 18.80
N ASP A 62 -1.28 10.88 18.26
CA ASP A 62 -1.31 9.72 17.34
C ASP A 62 -1.42 9.95 15.82
N MET A 63 -0.87 11.04 15.30
CA MET A 63 -0.56 11.11 13.86
C MET A 63 0.64 10.21 13.53
N ALA A 64 0.38 8.92 13.38
CA ALA A 64 1.35 7.96 12.86
C ALA A 64 1.35 8.00 11.33
N ALA A 65 2.47 8.38 10.71
CA ALA A 65 2.62 8.30 9.27
C ALA A 65 2.82 6.84 8.87
N VAL A 66 1.88 6.30 8.09
CA VAL A 66 1.91 4.93 7.57
C VAL A 66 2.38 4.98 6.12
N GLN A 67 3.36 4.15 5.76
CA GLN A 67 3.90 4.11 4.41
C GLN A 67 4.13 2.66 3.98
N ARG A 68 3.70 2.33 2.76
CA ARG A 68 4.10 1.10 2.07
C ARG A 68 5.57 1.20 1.68
N THR A 69 6.41 0.32 2.21
CA THR A 69 7.85 0.30 1.90
C THR A 69 8.23 -0.81 0.92
N SER A 70 7.38 -1.83 0.77
CA SER A 70 7.49 -2.86 -0.28
C SER A 70 6.12 -3.50 -0.50
N ASP A 71 6.04 -4.47 -1.42
CA ASP A 71 4.82 -5.26 -1.63
C ASP A 71 4.36 -6.05 -0.40
N PHE A 72 5.25 -6.25 0.58
CA PHE A 72 5.01 -7.10 1.75
C PHE A 72 5.23 -6.37 3.09
N HIS A 73 5.57 -5.08 3.09
CA HIS A 73 5.92 -4.36 4.31
C HIS A 73 5.28 -2.98 4.40
N VAL A 74 4.80 -2.67 5.60
CA VAL A 74 4.34 -1.34 6.00
C VAL A 74 5.23 -0.80 7.10
N THR A 75 5.63 0.45 6.97
CA THR A 75 6.35 1.18 8.00
C THR A 75 5.49 2.27 8.62
N VAL A 76 5.38 2.25 9.94
CA VAL A 76 4.65 3.22 10.75
C VAL A 76 5.67 4.10 11.48
N ARG A 77 5.56 5.43 11.29
CA ARG A 77 6.39 6.44 11.96
C ARG A 77 5.50 7.21 12.92
N ARG A 78 5.67 6.97 14.21
CA ARG A 78 4.93 7.66 15.27
C ARG A 78 5.87 8.62 16.00
N ARG A 79 5.44 9.86 16.22
CA ARG A 79 6.17 10.79 17.10
C ARG A 79 6.12 10.24 18.52
N PHE A 80 7.23 10.30 19.26
CA PHE A 80 7.12 10.08 20.71
C PHE A 80 6.21 11.15 21.32
N SER A 81 5.71 10.90 22.54
CA SER A 81 4.97 11.87 23.36
C SER A 81 5.56 13.28 23.23
N LEU A 82 4.72 14.31 23.33
CA LEU A 82 5.02 15.75 23.23
C LEU A 82 6.34 16.20 23.90
N HIS A 83 6.86 15.44 24.87
CA HIS A 83 8.04 15.75 25.66
C HIS A 83 9.33 15.01 25.26
N LYS A 84 9.33 14.14 24.24
CA LYS A 84 10.54 13.44 23.77
C LYS A 84 10.82 13.74 22.30
N THR A 85 12.02 14.25 22.03
CA THR A 85 12.52 14.50 20.67
C THR A 85 12.88 13.17 20.00
N GLY A 86 11.96 12.62 19.21
CA GLY A 86 12.25 11.47 18.37
C GLY A 86 11.01 10.87 17.70
N PHE A 87 11.25 9.95 16.78
CA PHE A 87 10.20 9.15 16.15
C PHE A 87 10.49 7.68 16.36
N ARG A 88 9.47 6.90 16.73
CA ARG A 88 9.52 5.45 16.68
C ARG A 88 9.14 5.00 15.28
N ARG A 89 10.03 4.26 14.63
CA ARG A 89 9.76 3.57 13.36
C ARG A 89 9.51 2.09 13.66
N MET A 90 8.39 1.57 13.19
CA MET A 90 8.04 0.16 13.29
C MET A 90 7.71 -0.37 11.90
N THR A 91 8.20 -1.55 11.56
CA THR A 91 7.96 -2.20 10.27
C THR A 91 7.23 -3.51 10.52
N TYR A 92 6.16 -3.74 9.76
CA TYR A 92 5.29 -4.91 9.87
C TYR A 92 5.28 -5.63 8.53
N GLY A 93 5.34 -6.97 8.57
CA GLY A 93 5.28 -7.85 7.40
C GLY A 93 3.88 -8.41 7.18
N PHE A 94 3.49 -8.56 5.92
CA PHE A 94 2.20 -9.05 5.46
C PHE A 94 2.37 -9.95 4.24
N ASP A 95 1.34 -10.73 3.91
CA ASP A 95 1.30 -11.51 2.68
C ASP A 95 1.14 -10.63 1.45
N GLN A 96 0.41 -9.52 1.59
CA GLN A 96 0.25 -8.49 0.57
C GLN A 96 -0.06 -7.13 1.19
N VAL A 97 0.48 -6.07 0.60
CA VAL A 97 0.23 -4.69 1.00
C VAL A 97 -0.27 -3.86 -0.18
N TRP A 98 -1.43 -3.22 -0.01
CA TRP A 98 -1.99 -2.25 -0.94
C TRP A 98 -1.91 -0.83 -0.40
N ASP A 99 -1.64 0.12 -1.30
CA ASP A 99 -1.54 1.54 -0.95
C ASP A 99 -2.88 2.28 -1.09
N GLU A 100 -2.87 3.55 -0.71
CA GLU A 100 -4.02 4.46 -0.78
C GLU A 100 -4.59 4.68 -2.19
N LYS A 101 -3.83 4.34 -3.24
CA LYS A 101 -4.23 4.51 -4.65
C LYS A 101 -4.81 3.23 -5.24
N THR A 102 -4.62 2.10 -4.55
CA THR A 102 -5.10 0.80 -5.01
C THR A 102 -6.62 0.78 -5.02
N SER A 103 -7.19 0.46 -6.18
CA SER A 103 -8.64 0.40 -6.38
C SER A 103 -9.27 -0.78 -5.62
N GLN A 104 -10.59 -0.78 -5.48
CA GLN A 104 -11.28 -1.92 -4.86
C GLN A 104 -11.16 -3.17 -5.73
N GLU A 105 -11.24 -3.00 -7.05
CA GLU A 105 -11.12 -4.07 -8.04
C GLU A 105 -9.74 -4.71 -7.96
N GLU A 106 -8.67 -3.93 -7.86
CA GLU A 106 -7.28 -4.43 -7.72
C GLU A 106 -7.03 -5.19 -6.41
N VAL A 107 -7.85 -4.99 -5.37
CA VAL A 107 -7.79 -5.75 -4.10
C VAL A 107 -8.49 -7.10 -4.23
N PHE A 108 -9.46 -7.22 -5.14
CA PHE A 108 -10.21 -8.47 -5.38
C PHE A 108 -9.59 -9.36 -6.46
N GLU A 109 -8.67 -8.83 -7.28
CA GLU A 109 -7.86 -9.59 -8.26
C GLU A 109 -6.74 -10.39 -7.59
#